data_AF-A0A5N7JQ09-F1
#
_entry.id   AF-A0A5N7JQ09-F1
#
_cell.length_a   1.000
_cell.length_b   1.000
_cell.length_c   1.000
_cell.angle_alpha   90.00
_cell.angle_beta   90.00
_cell.angle_gamma   90.00
#
_symmetry.space_group_name_H-M   'P 1'
#
loop_
_entity.id
_entity.type
_entity.pdbx_description
1 polymer ?
#
loop_
_entity_poly.entity_id
_entity_poly.type
_entity_poly.pdbx_seq_one_letter_code
_entity_poly.pdbx_strand_id
1 'polypeptide(L)'
;MAISAVVNAVFNIDNKTYTASLAIPSSAPTKEVPFLFSVISQAPAAGGTTPPPQTLLAVAVGGTSEVYVAVSPPMDIISGAIGSDVVQDLNVVVSEGTYDPKTHTFS
;
A
#
# COMPACT_ATOMS: atom_id res chain seq x y z
N MET A 1 7.75 28.48 1.05
CA MET A 1 7.33 27.83 -0.21
C MET A 1 6.84 26.44 0.14
N ALA A 2 5.63 26.10 -0.26
CA ALA A 2 5.10 24.76 -0.08
C ALA A 2 5.61 23.87 -1.23
N ILE A 3 6.29 22.78 -0.91
CA ILE A 3 6.80 21.83 -1.89
C ILE A 3 5.82 20.66 -1.91
N SER A 4 5.20 20.41 -3.07
CA SER A 4 4.53 19.14 -3.34
C SER A 4 5.41 18.30 -4.27
N ALA A 5 5.42 16.99 -4.04
CA ALA A 5 6.15 16.05 -4.89
C ALA A 5 5.40 14.73 -4.96
N VAL A 6 5.42 14.11 -6.13
CA VAL A 6 5.02 12.71 -6.30
C VAL A 6 6.28 11.94 -6.64
N VAL A 7 6.67 11.02 -5.76
CA VAL A 7 7.78 10.11 -6.00
C VAL A 7 7.18 8.75 -6.36
N ASN A 8 7.43 8.32 -7.59
CA ASN A 8 7.10 6.97 -8.05
C ASN A 8 8.41 6.22 -8.24
N ALA A 9 8.58 5.13 -7.51
CA ALA A 9 9.72 4.23 -7.65
C ALA A 9 9.23 2.87 -8.13
N VAL A 10 9.87 2.35 -9.17
CA VAL A 10 9.60 1.01 -9.70
C VAL A 10 10.83 0.16 -9.45
N PHE A 11 10.66 -0.93 -8.72
CA PHE A 11 11.69 -1.91 -8.42
C PHE A 11 11.37 -3.21 -9.14
N ASN A 12 12.32 -3.72 -9.92
CA ASN A 12 12.21 -5.04 -10.53
C ASN A 12 13.13 -5.99 -9.76
N ILE A 13 12.56 -6.99 -9.09
CA ILE A 13 13.29 -7.96 -8.26
C ILE A 13 12.76 -9.35 -8.63
N ASP A 14 13.65 -10.26 -9.06
CA ASP A 14 13.32 -11.65 -9.41
C ASP A 14 12.04 -11.79 -10.27
N ASN A 15 11.98 -11.03 -11.37
CA ASN A 15 10.86 -10.93 -12.32
C ASN A 15 9.54 -10.38 -11.75
N LYS A 16 9.54 -9.82 -10.55
CA LYS A 16 8.39 -9.11 -9.96
C LYS A 16 8.60 -7.60 -10.03
N THR A 17 7.53 -6.86 -10.26
CA THR A 17 7.54 -5.40 -10.26
C THR A 17 6.88 -4.90 -8.99
N TYR A 18 7.60 -4.07 -8.24
CA TYR A 18 7.08 -3.36 -7.07
C TYR A 18 7.03 -1.88 -7.38
N THR A 19 5.86 -1.28 -7.21
CA THR A 19 5.65 0.15 -7.39
C THR A 19 5.41 0.77 -6.03
N ALA A 20 6.30 1.67 -5.62
CA ALA A 20 6.10 2.53 -4.46
C ALA A 20 5.70 3.92 -4.94
N SER A 21 4.57 4.41 -4.43
CA SER A 21 4.06 5.75 -4.73
C SER A 21 3.95 6.55 -3.44
N LEU A 22 4.62 7.70 -3.41
CA LEU A 22 4.63 8.63 -2.31
C LEU A 22 4.14 10.00 -2.80
N ALA A 23 3.01 10.45 -2.28
CA ALA A 23 2.52 11.81 -2.52
C ALA A 23 2.82 12.68 -1.29
N ILE A 24 3.76 13.62 -1.44
CA ILE A 24 4.11 14.59 -0.40
C ILE A 24 3.20 15.81 -0.59
N PRO A 25 2.25 16.06 0.34
CA PRO A 25 1.33 17.19 0.26
C PRO A 25 2.08 18.50 0.54
N SER A 26 1.63 19.57 -0.11
CA SER A 26 2.14 20.93 0.08
C SER A 26 1.64 21.58 1.39
N SER A 27 0.68 20.95 2.07
CA SER A 27 0.10 21.42 3.34
C SER A 27 0.01 20.28 4.35
N ALA A 28 -0.28 20.62 5.61
CA ALA A 28 -0.65 19.62 6.60
C ALA A 28 -1.82 18.77 6.06
N PRO A 29 -1.77 17.43 6.20
CA PRO A 29 -2.86 16.57 5.80
C PRO A 29 -4.16 16.93 6.51
N THR A 30 -5.29 16.71 5.83
CA THR A 30 -6.63 16.81 6.42
C THR A 30 -7.39 15.50 6.20
N LYS A 31 -8.50 15.35 6.92
CA LYS A 31 -9.48 14.27 6.71
C LYS A 31 -9.86 14.06 5.24
N GLU A 32 -10.02 15.15 4.50
CA GLU A 32 -10.43 15.18 3.09
C GLU A 32 -9.23 15.02 2.13
N VAL A 33 -8.03 15.44 2.55
CA VAL A 33 -6.81 15.35 1.76
C VAL A 33 -5.69 14.74 2.62
N PRO A 34 -5.75 13.43 2.91
CA PRO A 34 -4.74 12.78 3.71
C PRO A 34 -3.43 12.66 2.94
N PHE A 35 -2.32 12.56 3.67
CA PHE A 35 -1.07 12.07 3.13
C PHE A 35 -1.25 10.59 2.75
N LEU A 36 -0.74 10.18 1.59
CA LEU A 36 -0.86 8.82 1.08
C LEU A 36 0.50 8.26 0.69
N PHE A 37 0.78 7.06 1.18
CA PHE A 37 1.90 6.24 0.74
C PHE A 37 1.43 4.81 0.52
N SER A 38 1.79 4.23 -0.62
CA SER A 38 1.46 2.85 -0.93
C SER A 38 2.59 2.10 -1.61
N VAL A 39 2.65 0.81 -1.34
CA VAL A 39 3.50 -0.14 -2.04
C VAL A 39 2.61 -1.21 -2.64
N ILE A 40 2.68 -1.35 -3.95
CA ILE A 40 1.90 -2.30 -4.73
C ILE A 40 2.88 -3.27 -5.40
N SER A 41 2.65 -4.56 -5.25
CA SER A 41 3.35 -5.59 -6.01
C SER A 41 2.51 -6.10 -7.15
N GLN A 42 3.17 -6.32 -8.28
CA GLN A 42 2.60 -6.96 -9.46
C GLN A 42 3.45 -8.18 -9.79
N ALA A 43 2.85 -9.36 -9.63
CA ALA A 43 3.46 -10.60 -10.09
C ALA A 43 3.46 -10.66 -11.63
N PRO A 44 4.49 -11.29 -12.24
CA PRO A 44 4.54 -11.47 -13.69
C PRO A 44 3.42 -12.38 -14.18
N ALA A 45 3.07 -12.25 -15.46
CA ALA A 45 2.06 -13.11 -16.06
C ALA A 45 2.53 -14.58 -16.10
N ALA A 46 1.69 -15.49 -15.63
CA ALA A 46 1.90 -16.93 -15.73
C ALA A 46 0.83 -17.51 -16.66
N GLY A 47 1.24 -18.19 -17.73
CA GLY A 47 0.28 -18.76 -18.69
C GLY A 47 -0.56 -17.73 -19.46
N GLY A 48 -0.07 -16.49 -19.60
CA GLY A 48 -0.74 -15.41 -20.34
C GLY A 48 -1.73 -14.58 -19.54
N THR A 49 -1.92 -14.87 -18.24
CA THR A 49 -2.73 -14.06 -17.33
C THR A 49 -1.84 -13.32 -16.34
N THR A 50 -1.99 -12.00 -16.29
CA THR A 50 -1.34 -11.16 -15.28
C THR A 50 -2.21 -11.17 -14.01
N PRO A 51 -1.68 -11.59 -12.85
CA PRO A 51 -2.41 -11.53 -11.59
C PRO A 51 -2.86 -10.10 -11.27
N PRO A 52 -3.94 -9.89 -10.48
CA PRO A 52 -4.29 -8.55 -10.05
C PRO A 52 -3.17 -7.94 -9.16
N PRO A 53 -2.95 -6.62 -9.21
CA PRO A 53 -2.01 -5.96 -8.33
C PRO A 53 -2.39 -6.18 -6.86
N GLN A 54 -1.39 -6.43 -6.01
CA GLN A 54 -1.57 -6.59 -4.57
C GLN A 54 -0.98 -5.40 -3.82
N THR A 55 -1.77 -4.75 -2.98
CA THR A 55 -1.28 -3.69 -2.08
C THR A 55 -0.61 -4.34 -0.88
N LEU A 56 0.70 -4.16 -0.74
CA LEU A 56 1.51 -4.71 0.35
C LEU A 56 1.55 -3.79 1.57
N LEU A 57 1.53 -2.49 1.32
CA LEU A 57 1.54 -1.47 2.36
C LEU A 57 0.67 -0.31 1.89
N ALA A 58 -0.23 0.13 2.75
CA ALA A 58 -0.97 1.36 2.59
C ALA A 58 -0.86 2.17 3.88
N VAL A 59 -0.44 3.42 3.77
CA VAL A 59 -0.36 4.37 4.87
C VAL A 59 -1.14 5.61 4.47
N ALA A 60 -2.09 6.01 5.32
CA ALA A 60 -2.80 7.27 5.21
C ALA A 60 -2.74 8.04 6.53
N VAL A 61 -2.53 9.35 6.46
CA VAL A 61 -2.55 10.24 7.62
C VAL A 61 -3.42 11.45 7.29
N GLY A 62 -4.55 11.59 8.00
CA GLY A 62 -5.53 12.66 7.81
C GLY A 62 -5.34 13.85 8.75
N GLY A 63 -4.69 13.67 9.91
CA GLY A 63 -4.58 14.73 10.91
C GLY A 63 -4.43 14.18 12.32
N THR A 64 -4.86 14.94 13.33
CA THR A 64 -4.85 14.48 14.73
C THR A 64 -5.79 13.29 14.87
N SER A 65 -5.28 12.16 15.38
CA SER A 65 -6.04 10.92 15.59
C SER A 65 -6.65 10.30 14.32
N GLU A 66 -6.07 10.59 13.16
CA GLU A 66 -6.50 10.06 11.86
C GLU A 66 -5.29 9.42 11.17
N VAL A 67 -5.04 8.15 11.51
CA VAL A 67 -3.92 7.36 10.97
C VAL A 67 -4.45 6.01 10.54
N TYR A 68 -4.06 5.56 9.35
CA TYR A 68 -4.37 4.24 8.84
C TYR A 68 -3.09 3.62 8.30
N VAL A 69 -2.74 2.45 8.82
CA VAL A 69 -1.66 1.61 8.29
C VAL A 69 -2.22 0.22 8.07
N ALA A 70 -2.19 -0.24 6.83
CA ALA A 70 -2.51 -1.62 6.48
C ALA A 70 -1.29 -2.27 5.84
N VAL A 71 -0.93 -3.44 6.36
CA VAL A 71 0.17 -4.25 5.85
C VAL A 71 -0.38 -5.61 5.45
N SER A 72 -0.18 -5.95 4.19
CA SER A 72 -0.47 -7.27 3.63
C SER A 72 0.85 -7.90 3.21
N PRO A 73 1.20 -9.09 3.72
CA PRO A 73 2.39 -9.77 3.28
C PRO A 73 2.29 -10.12 1.79
N PRO A 74 3.44 -10.14 1.08
CA PRO A 74 3.48 -10.68 -0.28
C PRO A 74 3.21 -12.19 -0.22
N MET A 75 1.96 -12.59 -0.49
CA MET A 75 1.50 -13.99 -0.48
C MET A 75 2.37 -14.90 -1.35
N ASP A 76 2.92 -14.37 -2.44
CA ASP A 76 3.83 -15.08 -3.34
C ASP A 76 5.22 -15.38 -2.73
N ILE A 77 5.68 -14.59 -1.76
CA ILE A 77 6.95 -14.87 -1.04
C ILE A 77 6.68 -15.81 0.12
N ILE A 78 5.55 -15.65 0.83
CA ILE A 78 5.15 -16.54 1.91
C ILE A 78 4.98 -17.97 1.41
N SER A 79 4.23 -18.16 0.31
CA SER A 79 4.02 -19.47 -0.30
C SER A 79 5.33 -20.14 -0.73
N GLY A 80 6.32 -19.35 -1.20
CA GLY A 80 7.64 -19.86 -1.58
C GLY A 80 8.60 -20.13 -0.42
N ALA A 81 8.47 -19.41 0.70
CA ALA A 81 9.44 -19.44 1.80
C ALA A 81 9.04 -20.35 2.98
N ILE A 82 7.75 -20.60 3.22
CA ILE A 82 7.27 -21.16 4.50
C ILE A 82 6.32 -22.37 4.34
N GLY A 83 6.06 -22.81 3.10
CA GLY A 83 5.08 -23.85 2.81
C GLY A 83 3.65 -23.31 2.82
N SER A 84 2.80 -23.91 1.99
CA SER A 84 1.47 -23.42 1.59
C SER A 84 0.43 -23.25 2.71
N ASP A 85 0.71 -23.68 3.94
CA ASP A 85 -0.31 -23.88 4.98
C ASP A 85 -0.25 -22.90 6.17
N VAL A 86 0.72 -21.98 6.22
CA VAL A 86 0.98 -21.21 7.46
C VAL A 86 0.31 -19.82 7.48
N VAL A 87 0.18 -19.13 6.35
CA VAL A 87 -0.46 -17.81 6.29
C VAL A 87 -1.29 -17.70 5.02
N GLN A 88 -2.61 -17.79 5.16
CA GLN A 88 -3.55 -17.72 4.04
C GLN A 88 -4.09 -16.31 3.81
N ASP A 89 -4.27 -15.51 4.87
CA ASP A 89 -4.72 -14.12 4.81
C ASP A 89 -4.30 -13.40 6.10
N LEU A 90 -3.15 -12.72 6.10
CA LEU A 90 -2.75 -11.82 7.19
C LEU A 90 -2.88 -10.38 6.71
N ASN A 91 -3.81 -9.63 7.27
CA ASN A 91 -3.86 -8.17 7.10
C ASN A 91 -3.73 -7.55 8.48
N VAL A 92 -2.64 -6.82 8.71
CA VAL A 92 -2.45 -6.07 9.96
C VAL A 92 -2.88 -4.64 9.70
N VAL A 93 -4.00 -4.24 10.31
CA VAL A 93 -4.53 -2.89 10.23
C VAL A 93 -4.36 -2.21 11.58
N VAL A 94 -3.67 -1.07 11.59
CA VAL A 94 -3.64 -0.14 12.70
C VAL A 94 -4.35 1.12 12.24
N SER A 95 -5.51 1.39 12.82
CA SER A 95 -6.32 2.56 12.47
C SER A 95 -6.72 3.36 13.71
N GLU A 96 -6.47 4.66 13.68
CA GLU A 96 -7.08 5.67 14.55
C GLU A 96 -8.00 6.51 13.66
N GLY A 97 -9.29 6.58 13.99
CA GLY A 97 -10.35 7.10 13.10
C GLY A 97 -10.91 6.07 12.11
N THR A 98 -11.93 6.45 11.33
CA THR A 98 -12.58 5.55 10.35
C THR A 98 -12.13 5.90 8.93
N TYR A 99 -11.14 5.20 8.40
CA TYR A 99 -10.62 5.41 7.04
C TYR A 99 -11.40 4.61 5.99
N ASP A 100 -11.83 5.27 4.90
CA ASP A 100 -12.38 4.61 3.72
C ASP A 100 -11.30 4.49 2.62
N PRO A 101 -10.81 3.27 2.32
CA PRO A 101 -9.78 3.05 1.32
C PRO A 101 -10.26 3.22 -0.12
N LYS A 102 -11.58 3.30 -0.38
CA LYS A 102 -12.13 3.54 -1.72
C LYS A 102 -12.19 5.03 -2.05
N THR A 103 -12.57 5.86 -1.07
CA THR A 103 -12.66 7.31 -1.24
C THR A 103 -11.38 8.02 -0.84
N HIS A 104 -10.44 7.32 -0.17
CA HIS A 104 -9.22 7.87 0.39
C HIS A 104 -9.47 9.02 1.39
N THR A 105 -10.50 8.89 2.23
CA THR A 105 -10.88 9.91 3.22
C THR A 105 -11.11 9.28 4.59
N PHE A 106 -10.90 10.06 5.66
CA PHE A 106 -11.35 9.67 7.01
C PHE A 106 -12.82 10.10 7.22
N SER A 107 -13.54 9.44 8.14
CA SER A 107 -14.92 9.73 8.54
C SER A 107 -15.08 9.82 10.06
#